data_AF-A0A136LEH2-F1
#
_entry.id   AF-A0A136LEH2-F1
#
_cell.length_a   1.000
_cell.length_b   1.000
_cell.length_c   1.000
_cell.angle_alpha   90.00
_cell.angle_beta   90.00
_cell.angle_gamma   90.00
#
_symmetry.space_group_name_H-M   'P 1'
#
loop_
_entity.id
_entity.type
_entity.pdbx_description
1 polymer ?
#
loop_
_entity_poly.entity_id
_entity_poly.type
_entity_poly.pdbx_seq_one_letter_code
_entity_poly.pdbx_strand_id
1 'polypeptide(L)'
;MWQIPLVGNADVNSSVFFQSPDLIYPYAPRFSADGRWLAARSAYAMALVDMTTLQVRVLPDSYGNTTPVWSPAAFAGETDCT
;
A
#
# COMPACT_ATOMS: atom_id res chain seq x y z
N MET A 1 8.83 4.73 3.10
CA MET A 1 7.51 5.23 3.53
C MET A 1 7.58 5.60 5.00
N TRP A 2 6.98 6.72 5.40
CA TRP A 2 7.04 7.22 6.77
C TRP A 2 5.83 6.80 7.60
N GLN A 3 6.06 6.41 8.85
CA GLN A 3 5.06 6.31 9.90
C GLN A 3 5.10 7.61 10.70
N ILE A 4 3.94 8.27 10.78
CA ILE A 4 3.79 9.50 11.55
C ILE A 4 2.84 9.18 12.70
N PRO A 5 3.30 9.26 13.97
CA PRO A 5 2.42 9.07 15.10
C PRO A 5 1.39 10.21 15.17
N LEU A 6 0.15 9.88 15.54
CA LEU A 6 -0.94 10.86 15.68
C LEU A 6 -0.82 11.72 16.95
N VAL A 7 0.23 11.51 17.74
CA VAL A 7 0.49 12.21 19.00
C VAL A 7 1.90 12.81 18.98
N GLY A 8 2.02 14.01 19.54
CA GLY A 8 3.30 14.72 19.66
C GLY A 8 3.65 15.59 18.45
N ASN A 9 4.94 15.91 18.31
CA ASN A 9 5.46 16.68 17.18
C ASN A 9 5.81 15.73 16.02
N ALA A 10 5.02 15.80 14.94
CA ALA A 10 5.09 14.88 13.79
C ALA A 10 6.48 14.79 13.16
N ASP A 11 7.21 15.91 13.11
CA ASP A 11 8.52 15.97 12.45
C ASP A 11 9.62 15.29 13.29
N VAL A 12 9.50 15.34 14.62
CA VAL A 12 10.51 14.78 15.55
C VAL A 12 10.30 13.28 15.74
N ASN A 13 9.05 12.84 15.74
CA ASN A 13 8.69 11.47 16.11
C ASN A 13 8.36 10.57 14.91
N SER A 14 8.52 11.06 13.69
CA SER A 14 8.34 10.23 12.49
C SER A 14 9.47 9.21 12.35
N SER A 15 9.12 8.04 11.82
CA SER A 15 10.07 6.96 11.55
C SER A 15 9.80 6.34 10.20
N VAL A 16 10.79 5.67 9.61
CA VAL A 16 10.58 4.90 8.39
C VAL A 16 9.79 3.64 8.75
N PHE A 17 8.59 3.50 8.20
CA PHE A 17 7.76 2.30 8.37
C PHE A 17 8.31 1.11 7.59
N PHE A 18 8.57 1.34 6.29
CA PHE A 18 8.99 0.32 5.35
C PHE A 18 9.77 0.98 4.21
N GLN A 19 10.82 0.31 3.76
CA GLN A 19 11.62 0.69 2.61
C GLN A 19 12.15 -0.55 1.91
N SER A 20 12.19 -0.49 0.58
CA SER A 20 12.77 -1.52 -0.28
C SER A 20 13.27 -0.85 -1.56
N PRO A 21 14.40 -1.29 -2.14
CA PRO A 21 14.86 -0.78 -3.44
C PRO A 21 13.84 -1.03 -4.56
N ASP A 22 13.00 -2.05 -4.45
CA ASP A 22 11.97 -2.40 -5.43
C ASP A 22 10.72 -1.51 -5.32
N LEU A 23 10.62 -0.72 -4.25
CA LEU A 23 9.51 0.19 -3.98
C LEU A 23 9.97 1.64 -4.17
N ILE A 24 10.04 2.05 -5.44
CA ILE A 24 10.57 3.34 -5.87
C ILE A 24 9.52 4.45 -5.74
N TYR A 25 9.84 5.49 -4.96
CA TYR A 25 8.97 6.64 -4.68
C TYR A 25 7.54 6.25 -4.27
N PRO A 26 7.36 5.50 -3.16
CA PRO A 26 6.05 5.01 -2.78
C PRO A 26 5.10 6.13 -2.37
N TYR A 27 3.83 6.03 -2.79
CA TYR A 27 2.76 6.93 -2.38
C TYR A 27 1.41 6.22 -2.28
N ALA A 28 0.44 6.88 -1.66
CA ALA A 28 -0.91 6.38 -1.42
C ALA A 28 -1.00 4.96 -0.80
N PRO A 29 -0.32 4.72 0.35
CA PRO A 29 -0.37 3.41 1.01
C PRO A 29 -1.75 3.07 1.55
N ARG A 30 -2.16 1.80 1.40
CA ARG A 30 -3.40 1.23 1.92
C ARG A 30 -3.18 -0.19 2.41
N PHE A 31 -3.35 -0.41 3.72
CA PHE A 31 -3.37 -1.76 4.28
C PHE A 31 -4.65 -2.49 3.87
N SER A 32 -4.53 -3.81 3.65
CA SER A 32 -5.68 -4.71 3.63
C SER A 32 -6.34 -4.75 5.01
N ALA A 33 -7.61 -5.19 5.06
CA ALA A 33 -8.39 -5.20 6.30
C ALA A 33 -7.78 -6.10 7.39
N ASP A 34 -7.08 -7.17 7.01
CA ASP A 34 -6.36 -8.09 7.90
C ASP A 34 -4.94 -7.63 8.23
N GLY A 35 -4.47 -6.53 7.63
CA GLY A 35 -3.12 -5.98 7.81
C GLY A 35 -2.00 -6.79 7.16
N ARG A 36 -2.29 -7.93 6.51
CA ARG A 36 -1.28 -8.79 5.89
C ARG A 36 -0.62 -8.12 4.68
N TRP A 37 -1.37 -7.34 3.93
CA TRP A 37 -0.91 -6.73 2.69
C TRP A 37 -0.91 -5.22 2.80
N LEU A 38 0.10 -4.60 2.19
CA LEU A 38 0.15 -3.16 1.96
C LEU A 38 0.19 -2.92 0.45
N ALA A 39 -0.86 -2.32 -0.08
CA ALA A 39 -0.87 -1.81 -1.44
C ALA A 39 -0.36 -0.37 -1.45
N ALA A 40 0.48 -0.02 -2.43
CA ALA A 40 0.95 1.33 -2.66
C ALA A 40 1.17 1.57 -4.15
N ARG A 41 1.26 2.83 -4.55
CA ARG A 41 1.83 3.19 -5.85
C ARG A 41 3.33 3.34 -5.73
N SER A 42 4.06 3.00 -6.79
CA SER A 42 5.52 3.07 -6.89
C SER A 42 5.88 3.34 -8.35
N ALA A 43 6.47 4.50 -8.63
CA ALA A 43 6.76 4.94 -10.01
C ALA A 43 5.58 4.72 -10.99
N TYR A 44 4.37 5.15 -10.61
CA TYR A 44 3.08 4.95 -11.32
C TYR A 44 2.57 3.51 -11.41
N ALA A 45 3.39 2.49 -11.14
CA ALA A 45 2.92 1.12 -11.03
C ALA A 45 2.25 0.87 -9.67
N MET A 46 1.39 -0.15 -9.61
CA MET A 46 0.85 -0.69 -8.37
C MET A 46 1.85 -1.69 -7.80
N ALA A 47 2.15 -1.57 -6.51
CA ALA A 47 3.00 -2.49 -5.79
C ALA A 47 2.23 -3.09 -4.61
N LEU A 48 2.50 -4.35 -4.34
CA LEU A 48 1.97 -5.10 -3.21
C LEU A 48 3.11 -5.56 -2.33
N VAL A 49 3.06 -5.19 -1.05
CA VAL A 49 4.03 -5.62 -0.04
C VAL A 49 3.36 -6.65 0.87
N ASP A 50 3.96 -7.83 1.00
CA ASP A 50 3.55 -8.80 2.02
C ASP A 50 4.17 -8.39 3.36
N MET A 51 3.35 -8.00 4.32
CA MET A 51 3.83 -7.51 5.62
C MET A 51 4.38 -8.63 6.53
N THR A 52 4.17 -9.90 6.16
CA THR A 52 4.73 -11.05 6.88
C THR A 52 6.12 -11.41 6.40
N THR A 53 6.39 -11.26 5.10
CA THR A 53 7.68 -11.64 4.48
C THR A 53 8.51 -10.44 4.03
N LEU A 54 7.93 -9.23 4.06
CA LEU A 54 8.51 -7.97 3.59
C LEU A 54 8.89 -7.97 2.09
N GLN A 55 8.36 -8.93 1.33
CA GLN A 55 8.56 -9.03 -0.11
C GLN A 55 7.71 -8.00 -0.85
N VAL A 56 8.28 -7.38 -1.88
CA VAL A 56 7.60 -6.44 -2.77
C VAL A 56 7.30 -7.12 -4.10
N ARG A 57 6.05 -7.00 -4.55
CA ARG A 57 5.62 -7.41 -5.88
C ARG A 57 5.07 -6.19 -6.62
N VAL A 58 5.79 -5.73 -7.65
CA VAL A 58 5.26 -4.73 -8.58
C VAL A 58 4.35 -5.45 -9.58
N LEU A 59 3.12 -4.96 -9.74
CA LEU A 59 2.14 -5.53 -10.65
C LEU A 59 2.38 -5.00 -12.07
N PRO A 60 2.56 -5.86 -13.08
CA PRO A 60 2.73 -5.43 -14.46
C PRO A 60 1.47 -4.73 -14.98
N ASP A 61 1.63 -3.88 -16.01
CA ASP A 61 0.55 -3.18 -16.73
C ASP A 61 -0.42 -2.38 -15.86
N SER A 62 0.02 -2.00 -14.67
CA SER A 62 -0.79 -1.29 -13.67
C SER A 62 -0.56 0.23 -13.67
N TYR A 63 0.11 0.76 -14.70
CA TYR A 63 0.50 2.17 -14.75
C TYR A 63 -0.70 3.11 -14.63
N GLY A 64 -0.61 4.05 -13.70
CA GLY A 64 -1.64 5.05 -13.46
C GLY A 64 -1.41 5.77 -12.14
N ASN A 65 -2.36 6.65 -11.78
CA ASN A 65 -2.25 7.45 -10.56
C ASN A 65 -3.40 7.27 -9.57
N THR A 66 -4.36 6.38 -9.89
CA THR A 66 -5.49 6.10 -9.00
C THR A 66 -5.00 5.40 -7.74
N THR A 67 -5.37 5.91 -6.56
CA THR A 67 -5.00 5.30 -5.29
C THR A 67 -5.50 3.86 -5.21
N PRO A 68 -4.72 2.90 -4.67
CA PRO A 68 -5.18 1.54 -4.48
C PRO A 68 -6.44 1.50 -3.63
N VAL A 69 -7.34 0.58 -3.94
CA VAL A 69 -8.52 0.26 -3.13
C VAL A 69 -8.58 -1.24 -2.93
N TRP A 70 -8.89 -1.66 -1.72
CA TRP A 70 -9.14 -3.05 -1.40
C TRP A 70 -10.63 -3.31 -1.52
N SER A 71 -11.01 -4.39 -2.19
CA SER A 71 -12.39 -4.85 -2.14
C SER A 71 -12.75 -5.29 -0.71
N PRO A 72 -14.03 -5.16 -0.30
CA PRO A 72 -14.51 -5.80 0.92
C PRO A 72 -14.26 -7.32 0.89
N ALA A 73 -14.15 -7.95 2.07
CA ALA A 73 -13.93 -9.39 2.17
C ALA A 73 -15.05 -10.22 1.49
N ALA A 74 -16.27 -9.69 1.45
CA ALA A 74 -17.42 -10.34 0.81
C ALA A 74 -17.56 -10.01 -0.69
N PHE A 75 -16.65 -9.23 -1.28
CA PHE A 75 -16.73 -8.88 -2.69
C PHE A 75 -16.49 -10.11 -3.56
N ALA A 76 -17.52 -10.53 -4.31
CA ALA A 76 -17.46 -11.67 -5.22
C ALA A 76 -17.22 -11.26 -6.69
N GLY A 77 -17.02 -9.97 -6.95
CA GLY A 77 -16.79 -9.41 -8.29
C GLY A 77 -17.81 -8.33 -8.66
N GLU A 78 -17.47 -7.56 -9.69
CA GLU A 78 -18.31 -6.45 -10.20
C GLU A 78 -19.70 -6.91 -10.68
N THR A 79 -19.84 -8.18 -11.05
CA THR A 79 -21.12 -8.76 -11.49
C THR A 79 -22.11 -9.03 -10.36
N ASP A 80 -21.65 -8.99 -9.09
CA ASP A 80 -22.45 -9.29 -7.91
C ASP A 80 -22.91 -8.00 -7.17
N CYS A 81 -22.71 -6.83 -7.79
CA CYS A 81 -23.23 -5.54 -7.33
C CYS A 81 -24.61 -5.27 -7.97
N THR A 82 -25.67 -5.91 -7.45
CA THR A 82 -27.07 -5.62 -7.83
C THR A 82 -27.68 -4.50 -7.02
#